data_AF-A0A7M3Y2V4-F1
#
_entry.id   AF-A0A7M3Y2V4-F1
#
_cell.length_a   1.000
_cell.length_b   1.000
_cell.length_c   1.000
_cell.angle_alpha   90.00
_cell.angle_beta   90.00
_cell.angle_gamma   90.00
#
_symmetry.space_group_name_H-M   'P 1'
#
loop_
_entity.id
_entity.type
_entity.pdbx_description
1 polymer ?
#
loop_
_entity_poly.entity_id
_entity_poly.type
_entity_poly.pdbx_seq_one_letter_code
_entity_poly.pdbx_strand_id
1 'polypeptide(L)'
;MSETEHEEAVLKAWYAQPDVLDLTWLAHPSRHHVRWRQTGGRWVMATRRFSGGPSLQRHLMERPPADLYVSTSAWLDPVNLPGLRDETKPAPVLLDHLVVFDLDLGPFSRKRLEEVRQRTSKLIHWLEAHTDLALMHVSFSGAKGFHVVLSDPDRTPFAEPDPRTREQAVRAHRQTLLQRVVAAGHAVDTTVTADTRRIIRVPGSLHGRTKWACAVLPEGQIHRPLRTWVMGLPKADTALPLPKRPPREPKQKSTPKASKKKRGLTLGLEVSTHVVGTKDRTAVVALLPSKVNEQNELERTLAALPDDAAPLATFEVDGRYLLVVPRAFPRSRAIAVLEGMGLK
;
A
#
# COMPACT_ATOMS: atom_id res chain seq x y z
N MET A 1 22.56 -16.87 -9.04
CA MET A 1 21.74 -15.65 -8.94
C MET A 1 21.05 -15.64 -7.60
N SER A 2 21.12 -14.53 -6.87
CA SER A 2 20.32 -14.30 -5.66
C SER A 2 18.83 -14.17 -6.00
N GLU A 3 17.95 -14.37 -5.00
CA GLU A 3 16.50 -14.18 -5.16
C GLU A 3 16.16 -12.77 -5.66
N THR A 4 16.88 -11.76 -5.17
CA THR A 4 16.76 -10.36 -5.59
C THR A 4 17.15 -10.15 -7.06
N GLU A 5 18.26 -10.73 -7.52
CA GLU A 5 18.69 -10.64 -8.92
C GLU A 5 17.68 -11.28 -9.87
N HIS A 6 17.10 -12.41 -9.46
CA HIS A 6 16.06 -13.07 -10.23
C HIS A 6 14.79 -12.22 -10.30
N GLU A 7 14.36 -11.63 -9.18
CA GLU A 7 13.21 -10.74 -9.16
C GLU A 7 13.42 -9.51 -10.05
N GLU A 8 14.60 -8.89 -10.00
CA GLU A 8 14.94 -7.77 -10.88
C GLU A 8 14.95 -8.16 -12.36
N ALA A 9 15.46 -9.34 -12.72
CA ALA A 9 15.43 -9.83 -14.09
C ALA A 9 14.00 -9.99 -14.62
N VAL A 10 13.09 -10.54 -13.80
CA VAL A 10 11.65 -10.65 -14.14
C VAL A 10 11.03 -9.29 -14.36
N LEU A 11 11.29 -8.33 -13.46
CA LEU A 11 10.75 -6.98 -13.62
C LEU A 11 11.31 -6.32 -14.89
N LYS A 12 12.61 -6.42 -15.16
CA LYS A 12 13.22 -5.88 -16.40
C LYS A 12 12.58 -6.48 -17.64
N ALA A 13 12.38 -7.79 -17.69
CA ALA A 13 11.71 -8.46 -18.81
C ALA A 13 10.27 -7.97 -19.00
N TRP A 14 9.51 -7.78 -17.92
CA TRP A 14 8.15 -7.25 -17.98
C TRP A 14 8.11 -5.83 -18.54
N TYR A 15 8.92 -4.93 -17.97
CA TYR A 15 8.91 -3.50 -18.32
C TYR A 15 9.66 -3.17 -19.63
N ALA A 16 10.34 -4.14 -20.23
CA ALA A 16 10.90 -4.04 -21.57
C ALA A 16 9.85 -4.23 -22.68
N GLN A 17 8.70 -4.83 -22.38
CA GLN A 17 7.61 -5.00 -23.37
C GLN A 17 7.09 -3.63 -23.83
N PRO A 18 6.83 -3.44 -25.13
CA PRO A 18 6.35 -2.16 -25.64
C PRO A 18 4.98 -1.82 -25.03
N ASP A 19 4.82 -0.54 -24.68
CA ASP A 19 3.55 0.05 -24.21
C ASP A 19 2.86 -0.71 -23.06
N VAL A 20 3.66 -1.32 -22.17
CA VAL A 20 3.10 -2.13 -21.08
C VAL A 20 2.34 -1.29 -20.07
N LEU A 21 2.73 -0.02 -19.86
CA LEU A 21 2.10 0.88 -18.91
C LEU A 21 0.99 1.71 -19.55
N ASP A 22 -0.23 1.57 -19.04
CA ASP A 22 -1.39 2.29 -19.55
C ASP A 22 -1.82 3.45 -18.64
N LEU A 23 -1.74 4.66 -19.20
CA LEU A 23 -2.23 5.91 -18.62
C LEU A 23 -3.16 6.66 -19.59
N THR A 24 -3.63 6.01 -20.66
CA THR A 24 -4.47 6.63 -21.71
C THR A 24 -5.83 7.05 -21.20
N TRP A 25 -6.30 6.41 -20.13
CA TRP A 25 -7.53 6.74 -19.42
C TRP A 25 -7.44 8.05 -18.61
N LEU A 26 -6.26 8.64 -18.44
CA LEU A 26 -6.09 9.97 -17.85
C LEU A 26 -6.06 11.03 -18.94
N ALA A 27 -6.94 12.03 -18.87
CA ALA A 27 -6.93 13.15 -19.82
C ALA A 27 -5.61 13.94 -19.82
N HIS A 28 -4.99 14.09 -18.64
CA HIS A 28 -3.73 14.81 -18.47
C HIS A 28 -2.78 14.07 -17.52
N PRO A 29 -2.07 13.02 -17.97
CA PRO A 29 -1.21 12.20 -17.12
C PRO A 29 -0.14 13.02 -16.38
N SER A 30 0.32 14.13 -16.96
CA SER A 30 1.33 15.03 -16.39
C SER A 30 0.87 15.80 -15.16
N ARG A 31 -0.43 15.80 -14.85
CA ARG A 31 -1.02 16.41 -13.65
C ARG A 31 -1.14 15.43 -12.49
N HIS A 32 -0.76 14.17 -12.66
CA HIS A 32 -0.87 13.15 -11.62
C HIS A 32 0.49 12.86 -10.99
N HIS A 33 0.48 12.63 -9.68
CA HIS A 33 1.64 12.18 -8.94
C HIS A 33 1.88 10.70 -9.21
N VAL A 34 3.13 10.31 -9.42
CA VAL A 34 3.53 8.91 -9.61
C VAL A 34 4.47 8.49 -8.49
N ARG A 35 4.22 7.32 -7.92
CA ARG A 35 5.01 6.76 -6.83
C ARG A 35 5.19 5.26 -7.06
N TRP A 36 6.34 4.73 -6.68
CA TRP A 36 6.61 3.30 -6.82
C TRP A 36 7.39 2.72 -5.65
N ARG A 37 7.41 1.40 -5.58
CA ARG A 37 8.18 0.62 -4.63
C ARG A 37 9.23 -0.20 -5.39
N GLN A 38 10.47 -0.20 -4.90
CA GLN A 38 11.55 -1.04 -5.43
C GLN A 38 11.52 -2.45 -4.82
N THR A 39 12.31 -3.37 -5.39
CA THR A 39 12.47 -4.77 -4.95
C THR A 39 12.83 -4.93 -3.46
N GLY A 40 13.51 -3.95 -2.85
CA GLY A 40 13.79 -3.92 -1.41
C GLY A 40 12.71 -3.25 -0.53
N GLY A 41 11.53 -2.97 -1.06
CA GLY A 41 10.44 -2.31 -0.33
C GLY A 41 10.58 -0.78 -0.19
N ARG A 42 11.69 -0.19 -0.65
CA ARG A 42 11.90 1.27 -0.66
C ARG A 42 10.86 1.96 -1.53
N TRP A 43 10.19 2.96 -0.95
CA TRP A 43 9.31 3.86 -1.69
C TRP A 43 10.10 4.97 -2.37
N VAL A 44 9.74 5.26 -3.61
CA VAL A 44 10.30 6.33 -4.42
C VAL A 44 9.16 7.18 -4.96
N MET A 45 9.28 8.50 -4.83
CA MET A 45 8.36 9.48 -5.41
C MET A 45 8.96 10.02 -6.69
N ALA A 46 8.13 10.22 -7.71
CA ALA A 46 8.57 10.85 -8.95
C ALA A 46 9.06 12.28 -8.68
N THR A 47 10.22 12.61 -9.23
CA THR A 47 10.79 13.97 -9.19
C THR A 47 10.48 14.78 -10.45
N ARG A 48 9.67 14.22 -11.36
CA ARG A 48 9.25 14.85 -12.62
C ARG A 48 7.85 14.40 -13.03
N ARG A 49 7.26 15.13 -13.98
CA ARG A 49 5.96 14.80 -14.58
C ARG A 49 6.14 13.82 -15.76
N PHE A 50 5.12 13.04 -16.04
CA PHE A 50 5.10 12.10 -17.17
C PHE A 50 3.93 12.43 -18.10
N SER A 51 4.20 12.55 -19.39
CA SER A 51 3.17 12.82 -20.40
C SER A 51 2.23 11.63 -20.65
N GLY A 52 2.63 10.41 -20.25
CA GLY A 52 1.84 9.20 -20.45
C GLY A 52 2.66 7.94 -20.17
N GLY A 53 2.09 6.78 -20.53
CA GLY A 53 2.70 5.46 -20.33
C GLY A 53 4.12 5.32 -20.88
N PRO A 54 4.38 5.65 -22.16
CA PRO A 54 5.71 5.51 -22.76
C PRO A 54 6.80 6.34 -22.08
N SER A 55 6.50 7.56 -21.65
CA SER A 55 7.48 8.43 -20.98
C SER A 55 7.77 8.00 -19.54
N LEU A 56 6.79 7.39 -18.87
CA LEU A 56 6.97 6.75 -17.57
C LEU A 56 7.76 5.45 -17.69
N GLN A 57 7.42 4.59 -18.65
CA GLN A 57 8.10 3.32 -18.87
C GLN A 57 9.59 3.50 -19.17
N ARG A 58 9.94 4.44 -20.07
CA ARG A 58 11.34 4.77 -20.36
C ARG A 58 12.13 5.19 -19.12
N HIS A 59 11.49 5.92 -18.20
CA HIS A 59 12.12 6.34 -16.95
C HIS A 59 12.35 5.19 -15.97
N LEU A 60 11.47 4.19 -15.98
CA LEU A 60 11.51 3.06 -15.06
C LEU A 60 12.34 1.87 -15.59
N MET A 61 12.70 1.85 -16.87
CA MET A 61 13.32 0.70 -17.53
C MET A 61 14.62 0.24 -16.88
N GLU A 62 15.49 1.17 -16.46
CA GLU A 62 16.77 0.84 -15.82
C GLU A 62 16.59 0.23 -14.42
N ARG A 63 15.61 0.75 -13.67
CA ARG A 63 15.30 0.33 -12.29
C ARG A 63 13.80 0.11 -12.13
N PRO A 64 13.28 -1.02 -12.64
CA PRO A 64 11.85 -1.25 -12.68
C PRO A 64 11.23 -1.36 -11.28
N PRO A 65 9.98 -0.95 -11.12
CA PRO A 65 9.29 -1.02 -9.83
C PRO A 65 8.74 -2.42 -9.57
N ALA A 66 8.73 -2.82 -8.29
CA ALA A 66 7.95 -3.96 -7.81
C ALA A 66 6.45 -3.60 -7.71
N ASP A 67 6.13 -2.34 -7.41
CA ASP A 67 4.76 -1.81 -7.41
C ASP A 67 4.76 -0.38 -7.92
N LEU A 68 3.79 0.00 -8.77
CA LEU A 68 3.70 1.32 -9.38
C LEU A 68 2.29 1.90 -9.22
N TYR A 69 2.22 3.17 -8.84
CA TYR A 69 0.98 3.84 -8.51
C TYR A 69 0.91 5.26 -9.09
N VAL A 70 -0.31 5.71 -9.37
CA VAL A 70 -0.63 7.07 -9.84
C VAL A 70 -1.73 7.67 -8.95
N SER A 71 -1.70 8.98 -8.71
CA SER A 71 -2.71 9.66 -7.89
C SER A 71 -4.09 9.64 -8.53
N THR A 72 -5.13 9.55 -7.70
CA THR A 72 -6.52 9.68 -8.13
C THR A 72 -6.92 11.14 -8.40
N SER A 73 -6.09 12.09 -8.01
CA SER A 73 -6.36 13.52 -8.22
C SER A 73 -5.29 14.14 -9.09
N ALA A 74 -5.71 15.15 -9.87
CA ALA A 74 -4.89 15.95 -10.74
C ALA A 74 -4.55 17.27 -10.05
N TRP A 75 -3.27 17.63 -10.08
CA TRP A 75 -2.71 18.79 -9.39
C TRP A 75 -2.00 19.71 -10.36
N LEU A 76 -1.95 21.00 -10.04
CA LEU A 76 -1.14 21.95 -10.79
C LEU A 76 0.35 21.64 -10.69
N ASP A 77 0.79 21.23 -9.49
CA ASP A 77 2.13 20.71 -9.27
C ASP A 77 2.13 19.35 -8.54
N PRO A 78 2.02 18.24 -9.29
CA PRO A 78 1.97 16.90 -8.70
C PRO A 78 3.31 16.42 -8.14
N VAL A 79 4.43 17.07 -8.48
CA VAL A 79 5.77 16.64 -8.03
C VAL A 79 6.04 17.12 -6.61
N ASN A 80 5.72 18.39 -6.31
CA ASN A 80 6.03 19.02 -5.03
C ASN A 80 4.80 19.14 -4.11
N LEU A 81 3.96 18.09 -4.08
CA LEU A 81 2.78 18.10 -3.22
C LEU A 81 3.19 18.20 -1.74
N PRO A 82 2.77 19.26 -1.01
CA PRO A 82 3.07 19.40 0.40
C PRO A 82 2.32 18.36 1.22
N GLY A 83 2.79 18.07 2.44
CA GLY A 83 2.04 17.22 3.38
C GLY A 83 0.66 17.80 3.71
N LEU A 84 -0.31 16.99 4.15
CA LEU A 84 -1.66 17.48 4.47
C LEU A 84 -1.67 18.58 5.55
N ARG A 85 -0.69 18.54 6.46
CA ARG A 85 -0.52 19.49 7.57
C ARG A 85 0.65 20.46 7.36
N ASP A 86 1.21 20.49 6.15
CA ASP A 86 2.31 21.38 5.84
C ASP A 86 1.73 22.75 5.45
N GLU A 87 1.82 23.68 6.39
CA GLU A 87 1.39 25.07 6.25
C GLU A 87 2.53 25.99 5.81
N THR A 88 3.77 25.48 5.80
CA THR A 88 4.95 26.26 5.43
C THR A 88 5.05 26.45 3.91
N LYS A 89 4.41 25.56 3.15
CA LYS A 89 4.38 25.59 1.69
C LYS A 89 3.05 26.11 1.17
N PRO A 90 3.02 26.69 -0.04
CA PRO A 90 1.78 27.06 -0.72
C PRO A 90 0.81 25.88 -0.79
N ALA A 91 -0.49 26.18 -0.64
CA ALA A 91 -1.52 25.16 -0.74
C ALA A 91 -1.53 24.53 -2.15
N PRO A 92 -1.65 23.20 -2.27
CA PRO A 92 -1.66 22.55 -3.57
C PRO A 92 -2.95 22.87 -4.31
N VAL A 93 -2.82 23.24 -5.58
CA VAL A 93 -3.99 23.54 -6.43
C VAL A 93 -4.51 22.24 -7.02
N LEU A 94 -5.63 21.76 -6.47
CA LEU A 94 -6.42 20.66 -7.02
C LEU A 94 -7.12 21.13 -8.30
N LEU A 95 -6.84 20.46 -9.42
CA LEU A 95 -7.40 20.77 -10.74
C LEU A 95 -8.55 19.82 -11.11
N ASP A 96 -8.41 18.55 -10.73
CA ASP A 96 -9.40 17.53 -11.03
C ASP A 96 -9.26 16.32 -10.09
N HIS A 97 -10.24 15.42 -10.10
CA HIS A 97 -10.28 14.29 -9.20
C HIS A 97 -11.08 13.10 -9.79
N LEU A 98 -10.67 11.89 -9.43
CA LEU A 98 -11.31 10.62 -9.80
C LEU A 98 -11.91 9.96 -8.57
N VAL A 99 -13.17 9.53 -8.65
CA VAL A 99 -13.78 8.74 -7.58
C VAL A 99 -13.35 7.29 -7.76
N VAL A 100 -12.72 6.72 -6.74
CA VAL A 100 -12.28 5.32 -6.77
C VAL A 100 -12.87 4.53 -5.61
N PHE A 101 -13.39 3.36 -5.94
CA PHE A 101 -13.74 2.32 -4.97
C PHE A 101 -12.76 1.16 -5.11
N ASP A 102 -12.12 0.81 -4.00
CA ASP A 102 -11.27 -0.38 -3.91
C ASP A 102 -12.04 -1.49 -3.19
N LEU A 103 -12.15 -2.63 -3.84
CA LEU A 103 -12.84 -3.80 -3.32
C LEU A 103 -11.87 -4.96 -3.28
N ASP A 104 -11.49 -5.37 -2.07
CA ASP A 104 -10.45 -6.36 -1.85
C ASP A 104 -10.94 -7.47 -0.93
N LEU A 105 -10.60 -8.72 -1.26
CA LEU A 105 -10.87 -9.88 -0.40
C LEU A 105 -9.70 -10.86 -0.44
N GLY A 106 -8.77 -10.71 0.51
CA GLY A 106 -7.66 -11.66 0.70
C GLY A 106 -8.08 -12.85 1.55
N PRO A 107 -7.30 -13.97 1.58
CA PRO A 107 -6.12 -14.25 0.77
C PRO A 107 -6.42 -14.49 -0.70
N PHE A 108 -5.39 -14.29 -1.54
CA PHE A 108 -5.44 -14.46 -3.00
C PHE A 108 -5.95 -15.86 -3.38
N SER A 109 -7.13 -15.94 -4.00
CA SER A 109 -7.74 -17.20 -4.44
C SER A 109 -8.91 -16.95 -5.38
N ARG A 110 -9.23 -17.94 -6.25
CA ARG A 110 -10.36 -17.84 -7.20
C ARG A 110 -11.69 -17.63 -6.48
N LYS A 111 -11.92 -18.35 -5.36
CA LYS A 111 -13.17 -18.21 -4.59
C LYS A 111 -13.37 -16.78 -4.09
N ARG A 112 -12.34 -16.18 -3.47
CA ARG A 112 -12.45 -14.81 -2.92
C ARG A 112 -12.50 -13.75 -4.03
N LEU A 113 -11.77 -13.97 -5.13
CA LEU A 113 -11.85 -13.11 -6.30
C LEU A 113 -13.23 -13.15 -6.97
N GLU A 114 -13.89 -14.31 -7.05
CA GLU A 114 -15.24 -14.39 -7.59
C GLU A 114 -16.25 -13.68 -6.69
N GLU A 115 -16.09 -13.82 -5.37
CA GLU A 115 -16.94 -13.13 -4.40
C GLU A 115 -16.79 -11.61 -4.50
N VAL A 116 -15.55 -11.10 -4.53
CA VAL A 116 -15.32 -9.66 -4.67
C VAL A 116 -15.76 -9.15 -6.04
N ARG A 117 -15.59 -9.94 -7.13
CA ARG A 117 -16.13 -9.62 -8.46
C ARG A 117 -17.65 -9.41 -8.42
N GLN A 118 -18.39 -10.29 -7.74
CA GLN A 118 -19.85 -10.15 -7.59
C GLN A 118 -20.21 -8.87 -6.83
N ARG A 119 -19.46 -8.53 -5.77
CA ARG A 119 -19.64 -7.27 -5.02
C ARG A 119 -19.36 -6.06 -5.89
N THR A 120 -18.27 -6.08 -6.67
CA THR A 120 -17.91 -5.03 -7.62
C THR A 120 -19.00 -4.85 -8.68
N SER A 121 -19.50 -5.95 -9.26
CA SER A 121 -20.62 -5.91 -10.20
C SER A 121 -21.86 -5.26 -9.60
N LYS A 122 -22.25 -5.63 -8.37
CA LYS A 122 -23.40 -5.04 -7.69
C LYS A 122 -23.20 -3.55 -7.38
N LEU A 123 -21.99 -3.16 -6.98
CA LEU A 123 -21.65 -1.75 -6.74
C LEU A 123 -21.81 -0.93 -8.02
N ILE A 124 -21.33 -1.42 -9.17
CA ILE A 124 -21.43 -0.70 -10.45
C ILE A 124 -22.89 -0.44 -10.81
N HIS A 125 -23.75 -1.46 -10.78
CA HIS A 125 -25.19 -1.28 -11.05
C HIS A 125 -25.85 -0.29 -10.07
N TRP A 126 -25.43 -0.29 -8.80
CA TRP A 126 -25.95 0.66 -7.83
C TRP A 126 -25.49 2.08 -8.14
N LEU A 127 -24.20 2.28 -8.49
CA LEU A 127 -23.66 3.58 -8.86
C LEU A 127 -24.37 4.14 -10.11
N GLU A 128 -24.55 3.32 -11.13
CA GLU A 128 -25.27 3.69 -12.37
C GLU A 128 -26.72 4.11 -12.10
N ALA A 129 -27.39 3.46 -11.14
CA ALA A 129 -28.80 3.74 -10.83
C ALA A 129 -29.00 4.92 -9.85
N HIS A 130 -27.99 5.33 -9.09
CA HIS A 130 -28.16 6.27 -7.95
C HIS A 130 -27.21 7.47 -7.98
N THR A 131 -26.32 7.56 -8.97
CA THR A 131 -25.35 8.65 -9.09
C THR A 131 -25.15 9.04 -10.55
N ASP A 132 -24.71 10.27 -10.78
CA ASP A 132 -24.34 10.75 -12.12
C ASP A 132 -22.86 10.48 -12.45
N LEU A 133 -22.17 9.64 -11.66
CA LEU A 133 -20.77 9.32 -11.89
C LEU A 133 -20.60 8.53 -13.19
N ALA A 134 -19.64 8.94 -14.00
CA ALA A 134 -19.34 8.25 -15.24
C ALA A 134 -18.26 7.17 -14.98
N LEU A 135 -18.59 5.91 -15.22
CA LEU A 135 -17.64 4.80 -15.13
C LEU A 135 -16.55 4.98 -16.20
N MET A 136 -15.30 5.13 -15.77
CA MET A 136 -14.17 5.21 -16.70
C MET A 136 -13.68 3.81 -17.03
N HIS A 137 -13.37 3.03 -16.00
CA HIS A 137 -12.97 1.63 -16.17
C HIS A 137 -13.04 0.86 -14.85
N VAL A 138 -12.97 -0.46 -14.98
CA VAL A 138 -12.73 -1.38 -13.85
C VAL A 138 -11.39 -2.04 -14.09
N SER A 139 -10.53 -2.09 -13.06
CA SER A 139 -9.25 -2.79 -13.15
C SER A 139 -9.13 -3.90 -12.13
N PHE A 140 -8.56 -5.03 -12.54
CA PHE A 140 -8.01 -6.00 -11.61
C PHE A 140 -6.76 -5.43 -10.96
N SER A 141 -6.68 -5.45 -9.63
CA SER A 141 -5.58 -4.84 -8.85
C SER A 141 -4.22 -5.56 -8.95
N GLY A 142 -4.16 -6.70 -9.66
CA GLY A 142 -3.01 -7.61 -9.67
C GLY A 142 -3.00 -8.59 -8.49
N ALA A 143 -3.94 -8.51 -7.55
CA ALA A 143 -4.01 -9.47 -6.45
C ALA A 143 -5.44 -9.80 -6.02
N LYS A 144 -5.98 -9.13 -5.00
CA LYS A 144 -7.10 -9.63 -4.20
C LYS A 144 -8.45 -9.03 -4.59
N GLY A 145 -8.48 -8.18 -5.60
CA GLY A 145 -9.63 -7.33 -5.81
C GLY A 145 -9.56 -6.45 -7.04
N PHE A 146 -10.44 -5.46 -7.07
CA PHE A 146 -10.70 -4.60 -8.21
C PHE A 146 -10.80 -3.14 -7.78
N HIS A 147 -10.33 -2.25 -8.66
CA HIS A 147 -10.63 -0.82 -8.57
C HIS A 147 -11.76 -0.48 -9.54
N VAL A 148 -12.77 0.22 -9.06
CA VAL A 148 -13.77 0.89 -9.90
C VAL A 148 -13.38 2.37 -9.97
N VAL A 149 -13.03 2.85 -11.16
CA VAL A 149 -12.56 4.22 -11.38
C VAL A 149 -13.63 4.99 -12.14
N LEU A 150 -14.09 6.09 -11.56
CA LEU A 150 -15.14 6.93 -12.11
C LEU A 150 -14.69 8.39 -12.19
N SER A 151 -15.19 9.12 -13.18
CA SER A 151 -15.13 10.58 -13.20
C SER A 151 -16.39 11.16 -12.57
N ASP A 152 -16.22 12.28 -11.89
CA ASP A 152 -17.31 13.04 -11.28
C ASP A 152 -17.62 14.25 -12.15
N PRO A 153 -18.79 14.30 -12.83
CA PRO A 153 -19.17 15.46 -13.61
C PRO A 153 -19.54 16.66 -12.74
N ASP A 154 -19.83 16.48 -11.45
CA ASP A 154 -20.15 17.59 -10.55
C ASP A 154 -18.90 18.45 -10.30
N ARG A 155 -18.89 19.64 -10.90
CA ARG A 155 -17.81 20.62 -10.75
C ARG A 155 -18.06 21.62 -9.63
N THR A 156 -19.16 21.52 -8.91
CA THR A 156 -19.53 22.46 -7.83
C THR A 156 -18.40 22.66 -6.81
N PRO A 157 -17.70 21.62 -6.32
CA PRO A 157 -16.60 21.81 -5.38
C PRO A 157 -15.44 22.65 -5.94
N PHE A 158 -15.26 22.71 -7.26
CA PHE A 158 -14.17 23.44 -7.91
C PHE A 158 -14.47 24.94 -8.10
N ALA A 159 -15.69 25.38 -7.81
CA ALA A 159 -16.03 26.80 -7.77
C ALA A 159 -15.36 27.54 -6.59
N GLU A 160 -14.99 26.82 -5.53
CA GLU A 160 -14.26 27.38 -4.38
C GLU A 160 -12.87 27.86 -4.82
N PRO A 161 -12.55 29.17 -4.73
CA PRO A 161 -11.26 29.71 -5.18
C PRO A 161 -10.07 29.32 -4.29
N ASP A 162 -10.25 29.21 -2.98
CA ASP A 162 -9.16 28.87 -2.06
C ASP A 162 -8.76 27.39 -2.19
N PRO A 163 -7.48 27.06 -2.48
CA PRO A 163 -7.08 25.68 -2.74
C PRO A 163 -7.29 24.72 -1.55
N ARG A 164 -7.13 25.20 -0.30
CA ARG A 164 -7.31 24.34 0.89
C ARG A 164 -8.79 24.02 1.10
N THR A 165 -9.62 25.05 0.99
CA THR A 165 -11.08 24.94 1.13
C THR A 165 -11.66 24.09 0.00
N ARG A 166 -11.16 24.25 -1.24
CA ARG A 166 -11.52 23.41 -2.38
C ARG A 166 -11.21 21.94 -2.14
N GLU A 167 -9.99 21.61 -1.70
CA GLU A 167 -9.62 20.22 -1.40
C GLU A 167 -10.52 19.62 -0.30
N GLN A 168 -10.86 20.41 0.73
CA GLN A 168 -11.77 20.00 1.80
C GLN A 168 -13.21 19.78 1.28
N ALA A 169 -13.72 20.64 0.42
CA ALA A 169 -15.04 20.50 -0.20
C ALA A 169 -15.12 19.22 -1.04
N VAL A 170 -14.11 18.95 -1.88
CA VAL A 170 -14.02 17.70 -2.66
C VAL A 170 -13.96 16.47 -1.74
N ARG A 171 -13.20 16.54 -0.65
CA ARG A 171 -13.13 15.47 0.35
C ARG A 171 -14.48 15.22 1.02
N ALA A 172 -15.20 16.27 1.41
CA ALA A 172 -16.52 16.16 2.03
C ALA A 172 -17.57 15.59 1.05
N HIS A 173 -17.50 16.00 -0.22
CA HIS A 173 -18.35 15.46 -1.27
C HIS A 173 -18.15 13.94 -1.43
N ARG A 174 -16.89 13.50 -1.55
CA ARG A 174 -16.54 12.06 -1.60
C ARG A 174 -16.95 11.29 -0.35
N GLN A 175 -16.81 11.91 0.83
CA GLN A 175 -17.22 11.29 2.09
C GLN A 175 -18.74 11.06 2.14
N THR A 176 -19.53 12.01 1.63
CA THR A 176 -20.99 11.89 1.53
C THR A 176 -21.38 10.75 0.59
N LEU A 177 -20.74 10.67 -0.58
CA LEU A 177 -20.92 9.55 -1.50
C LEU A 177 -20.57 8.21 -0.85
N LEU A 178 -19.41 8.12 -0.19
CA LEU A 178 -18.98 6.91 0.50
C LEU A 178 -19.99 6.46 1.56
N GLN A 179 -20.56 7.40 2.33
CA GLN A 179 -21.59 7.09 3.31
C GLN A 179 -22.85 6.50 2.66
N ARG A 180 -23.30 7.03 1.51
CA ARG A 180 -24.44 6.48 0.76
C ARG A 180 -24.16 5.05 0.26
N VAL A 181 -22.97 4.82 -0.28
CA VAL A 181 -22.53 3.49 -0.76
C VAL A 181 -22.51 2.46 0.37
N VAL A 182 -21.95 2.83 1.52
CA VAL A 182 -21.91 1.96 2.71
C VAL A 182 -23.31 1.72 3.27
N ALA A 183 -24.15 2.76 3.36
CA ALA A 183 -25.54 2.65 3.81
C ALA A 183 -26.39 1.75 2.91
N ALA A 184 -26.09 1.72 1.60
CA ALA A 184 -26.70 0.79 0.64
C ALA A 184 -26.17 -0.66 0.76
N GLY A 185 -25.26 -0.95 1.69
CA GLY A 185 -24.76 -2.30 1.96
C GLY A 185 -23.58 -2.73 1.10
N HIS A 186 -22.92 -1.81 0.38
CA HIS A 186 -21.73 -2.12 -0.41
C HIS A 186 -20.47 -2.05 0.46
N ALA A 187 -19.81 -3.20 0.64
CA ALA A 187 -18.54 -3.30 1.35
C ALA A 187 -17.36 -2.87 0.46
N VAL A 188 -16.86 -1.65 0.68
CA VAL A 188 -15.70 -1.03 0.00
C VAL A 188 -14.66 -0.59 1.04
N ASP A 189 -13.39 -0.38 0.63
CA ASP A 189 -12.38 0.21 1.52
C ASP A 189 -12.68 1.71 1.76
N THR A 190 -13.15 2.03 2.97
CA THR A 190 -13.54 3.39 3.37
C THR A 190 -12.36 4.36 3.45
N THR A 191 -11.12 3.87 3.44
CA THR A 191 -9.91 4.72 3.48
C THR A 191 -9.48 5.22 2.09
N VAL A 192 -10.07 4.68 1.03
CA VAL A 192 -9.70 5.00 -0.36
C VAL A 192 -10.54 6.15 -0.88
N THR A 193 -11.86 6.01 -0.88
CA THR A 193 -12.75 6.89 -1.65
C THR A 193 -12.69 8.35 -1.18
N ALA A 194 -12.66 8.59 0.12
CA ALA A 194 -12.64 9.95 0.67
C ALA A 194 -11.26 10.64 0.57
N ASP A 195 -10.18 9.88 0.34
CA ASP A 195 -8.83 10.44 0.30
C ASP A 195 -8.56 11.11 -1.06
N THR A 196 -8.47 12.44 -1.05
CA THR A 196 -8.15 13.27 -2.22
C THR A 196 -6.73 13.07 -2.72
N ARG A 197 -5.84 12.48 -1.91
CA ARG A 197 -4.43 12.24 -2.25
C ARG A 197 -4.13 10.76 -2.43
N ARG A 198 -5.18 9.94 -2.57
CA ARG A 198 -5.03 8.50 -2.77
C ARG A 198 -4.28 8.21 -4.05
N ILE A 199 -3.53 7.10 -4.05
CA ILE A 199 -2.86 6.54 -5.22
C ILE A 199 -3.45 5.16 -5.52
N ILE A 200 -3.55 4.83 -6.80
CA ILE A 200 -4.05 3.54 -7.30
C ILE A 200 -3.01 2.91 -8.21
N ARG A 201 -3.03 1.59 -8.33
CA ARG A 201 -2.03 0.86 -9.10
C ARG A 201 -2.19 1.17 -10.60
N VAL A 202 -1.07 1.49 -11.26
CA VAL A 202 -1.07 1.80 -12.70
C VAL A 202 -1.41 0.54 -13.50
N PRO A 203 -2.43 0.55 -14.37
CA PRO A 203 -2.68 -0.55 -15.31
C PRO A 203 -1.42 -0.92 -16.11
N GLY A 204 -1.18 -2.21 -16.24
CA GLY A 204 0.02 -2.78 -16.84
C GLY A 204 1.20 -2.99 -15.89
N SER A 205 1.19 -2.38 -14.70
CA SER A 205 2.24 -2.62 -13.70
C SER A 205 2.04 -3.94 -12.95
N LEU A 206 3.14 -4.58 -12.56
CA LEU A 206 3.07 -5.80 -11.75
C LEU A 206 2.70 -5.49 -10.29
N HIS A 207 2.01 -6.44 -9.66
CA HIS A 207 1.84 -6.46 -8.22
C HIS A 207 3.05 -7.17 -7.58
N GLY A 208 3.75 -6.48 -6.67
CA GLY A 208 5.08 -6.89 -6.21
C GLY A 208 5.14 -8.31 -5.65
N ARG A 209 4.09 -8.75 -4.96
CA ARG A 209 4.01 -10.10 -4.39
C ARG A 209 3.52 -11.20 -5.34
N THR A 210 2.49 -10.93 -6.15
CA THR A 210 1.83 -11.97 -6.95
C THR A 210 2.40 -12.06 -8.36
N LYS A 211 3.07 -11.00 -8.84
CA LYS A 211 3.52 -10.81 -10.23
C LYS A 211 2.41 -10.98 -11.27
N TRP A 212 1.14 -10.82 -10.87
CA TRP A 212 0.08 -10.53 -11.82
C TRP A 212 0.03 -9.02 -12.07
N ALA A 213 -0.30 -8.63 -13.29
CA ALA A 213 -0.38 -7.22 -13.63
C ALA A 213 -1.73 -6.63 -13.22
N CYS A 214 -1.71 -5.35 -12.89
CA CYS A 214 -2.91 -4.53 -12.89
C CYS A 214 -3.47 -4.52 -14.31
N ALA A 215 -4.75 -4.81 -14.51
CA ALA A 215 -5.31 -4.91 -15.86
C ALA A 215 -6.68 -4.27 -15.92
N VAL A 216 -6.87 -3.35 -16.86
CA VAL A 216 -8.21 -2.85 -17.22
C VAL A 216 -9.01 -4.00 -17.80
N LEU A 217 -10.21 -4.19 -17.29
CA LEU A 217 -11.14 -5.20 -17.77
C LEU A 217 -11.92 -4.63 -18.97
N PRO A 218 -12.05 -5.38 -20.09
CA PRO A 218 -13.03 -5.10 -21.11
C PRO A 218 -14.43 -4.82 -20.55
N GLU A 219 -15.17 -3.98 -21.27
CA GLU A 219 -16.53 -3.59 -20.90
C GLU A 219 -17.41 -4.81 -20.63
N GLY A 220 -18.17 -4.75 -19.54
CA GLY A 220 -19.06 -5.82 -19.09
C GLY A 220 -18.38 -7.11 -18.62
N GLN A 221 -17.06 -7.26 -18.74
CA GLN A 221 -16.35 -8.47 -18.31
C GLN A 221 -16.48 -8.71 -16.81
N ILE A 222 -16.51 -7.64 -16.00
CA ILE A 222 -16.69 -7.72 -14.55
C ILE A 222 -18.02 -8.38 -14.15
N HIS A 223 -19.05 -8.34 -15.00
CA HIS A 223 -20.35 -8.96 -14.73
C HIS A 223 -20.35 -10.46 -15.03
N ARG A 224 -19.40 -10.95 -15.84
CA ARG A 224 -19.27 -12.37 -16.20
C ARG A 224 -18.52 -13.16 -15.13
N PRO A 225 -18.83 -14.44 -14.90
CA PRO A 225 -18.13 -15.26 -13.91
C PRO A 225 -16.61 -15.28 -14.09
N LEU A 226 -15.84 -15.09 -13.01
CA LEU A 226 -14.38 -14.98 -13.03
C LEU A 226 -13.70 -16.12 -13.81
N ARG A 227 -14.23 -17.34 -13.68
CA ARG A 227 -13.69 -18.55 -14.32
C ARG A 227 -13.58 -18.46 -15.84
N THR A 228 -14.36 -17.60 -16.49
CA THR A 228 -14.37 -17.50 -17.96
C THR A 228 -13.25 -16.62 -18.50
N TRP A 229 -12.55 -15.86 -17.65
CA TRP A 229 -11.58 -14.86 -18.12
C TRP A 229 -10.32 -14.72 -17.27
N VAL A 230 -10.32 -15.11 -16.00
CA VAL A 230 -9.20 -14.87 -15.07
C VAL A 230 -7.85 -15.43 -15.54
N MET A 231 -7.87 -16.53 -16.32
CA MET A 231 -6.63 -17.14 -16.81
C MET A 231 -5.95 -16.33 -17.91
N GLY A 232 -6.71 -15.47 -18.60
CA GLY A 232 -6.21 -14.57 -19.64
C GLY A 232 -5.67 -13.23 -19.09
N LEU A 233 -5.73 -12.99 -17.78
CA LEU A 233 -5.15 -11.78 -17.22
C LEU A 233 -3.62 -11.80 -17.33
N PRO A 234 -3.00 -10.64 -17.67
CA PRO A 234 -1.55 -10.51 -17.82
C PRO A 234 -0.80 -10.77 -16.51
N LYS A 235 0.32 -11.48 -16.61
CA LYS A 235 1.18 -11.84 -15.47
C LYS A 235 2.58 -12.20 -15.96
N ALA A 236 3.58 -12.04 -15.10
CA ALA A 236 4.93 -12.49 -15.38
C ALA A 236 5.04 -14.02 -15.27
N ASP A 237 6.11 -14.60 -15.83
CA ASP A 237 6.34 -16.05 -15.82
C ASP A 237 6.48 -16.63 -14.41
N THR A 238 6.96 -15.82 -13.46
CA THR A 238 7.10 -16.19 -12.04
C THR A 238 5.87 -15.86 -11.20
N ALA A 239 4.73 -15.56 -11.83
CA ALA A 239 3.52 -15.21 -11.11
C ALA A 239 3.03 -16.32 -10.19
N LEU A 240 2.61 -15.91 -9.00
CA LEU A 240 2.04 -16.83 -8.02
C LEU A 240 0.83 -17.55 -8.64
N PRO A 241 0.73 -18.88 -8.47
CA PRO A 241 -0.43 -19.61 -8.95
C PRO A 241 -1.68 -19.08 -8.26
N LEU A 242 -2.80 -19.04 -8.98
CA LEU A 242 -4.08 -18.61 -8.43
C LEU A 242 -4.84 -19.84 -7.87
N PRO A 243 -4.79 -20.11 -6.55
CA PRO A 243 -5.39 -21.30 -5.98
C PRO A 243 -6.92 -21.24 -6.05
N LYS A 244 -7.58 -22.39 -6.19
CA LYS A 244 -9.05 -22.45 -6.24
C LYS A 244 -9.70 -21.91 -4.96
N ARG A 245 -9.13 -22.26 -3.80
CA ARG A 245 -9.60 -21.87 -2.46
C ARG A 245 -8.48 -21.14 -1.73
N PRO A 246 -8.79 -20.23 -0.79
CA PRO A 246 -7.76 -19.63 0.05
C PRO A 246 -7.01 -20.75 0.80
N PRO A 247 -5.71 -20.56 1.09
CA PRO A 247 -4.98 -21.47 1.97
C PRO A 247 -5.78 -21.70 3.24
N ARG A 248 -5.82 -22.95 3.73
CA ARG A 248 -6.36 -23.21 5.06
C ARG A 248 -5.50 -22.42 6.02
N GLU A 249 -6.08 -21.42 6.70
CA GLU A 249 -5.43 -20.88 7.87
C GLU A 249 -5.18 -22.06 8.79
N PRO A 250 -3.93 -22.30 9.23
CA PRO A 250 -3.71 -23.29 10.26
C PRO A 250 -4.64 -22.85 11.40
N LYS A 251 -5.62 -23.70 11.73
CA LYS A 251 -6.36 -23.55 12.98
C LYS A 251 -5.26 -23.31 14.01
N GLN A 252 -5.27 -22.16 14.69
CA GLN A 252 -4.48 -22.02 15.89
C GLN A 252 -4.84 -23.27 16.70
N LYS A 253 -3.91 -24.23 16.78
CA LYS A 253 -4.08 -25.35 17.67
C LYS A 253 -4.19 -24.65 19.02
N SER A 254 -5.38 -24.68 19.61
CA SER A 254 -5.53 -24.37 21.02
C SER A 254 -4.48 -25.21 21.71
N THR A 255 -3.38 -24.57 22.12
CA THR A 255 -2.35 -25.26 22.87
C THR A 255 -3.07 -25.86 24.06
N PRO A 256 -2.94 -27.17 24.32
CA PRO A 256 -3.38 -27.70 25.60
C PRO A 256 -2.71 -26.81 26.64
N LYS A 257 -3.49 -26.30 27.61
CA LYS A 257 -2.95 -25.47 28.70
C LYS A 257 -1.79 -26.23 29.32
N ALA A 258 -0.56 -25.93 28.90
CA ALA A 258 0.62 -26.53 29.46
C ALA A 258 0.67 -26.06 30.91
N SER A 259 0.67 -27.02 31.83
CA SER A 259 0.94 -26.78 33.25
C SER A 259 2.14 -25.84 33.32
N LYS A 260 1.95 -24.65 33.90
CA LYS A 260 3.00 -23.62 34.03
C LYS A 260 4.20 -24.24 34.76
N LYS A 261 5.21 -24.69 34.03
CA LYS A 261 6.58 -24.73 34.59
C LYS A 261 6.93 -23.29 34.93
N LYS A 262 7.36 -23.05 36.17
CA LYS A 262 7.82 -21.73 36.63
C LYS A 262 8.90 -21.23 35.66
N ARG A 263 8.51 -20.37 34.72
CA ARG A 263 9.43 -19.55 33.95
C ARG A 263 9.92 -18.47 34.90
N GLY A 264 11.24 -18.26 34.94
CA GLY A 264 11.82 -17.12 35.65
C GLY A 264 11.15 -15.82 35.22
N LEU A 265 10.97 -14.90 36.16
CA LEU A 265 10.39 -13.59 35.90
C LEU A 265 11.17 -12.90 34.78
N THR A 266 10.51 -12.66 33.66
CA THR A 266 11.01 -11.77 32.61
C THR A 266 10.13 -10.52 32.66
N LEU A 267 10.70 -9.40 33.10
CA LEU A 267 10.06 -8.10 33.04
C LEU A 267 10.42 -7.46 31.70
N GLY A 268 9.43 -7.30 30.82
CA GLY A 268 9.54 -6.45 29.63
C GLY A 268 8.80 -5.15 29.89
N LEU A 269 9.49 -4.01 29.74
CA LEU A 269 8.90 -2.67 29.83
C LEU A 269 8.86 -2.08 28.42
N GLU A 270 7.67 -1.89 27.85
CA GLU A 270 7.48 -1.17 26.60
C GLU A 270 7.17 0.31 26.91
N VAL A 271 8.06 1.22 26.52
CA VAL A 271 7.85 2.66 26.66
C VAL A 271 7.65 3.26 25.27
N SER A 272 6.39 3.46 24.88
CA SER A 272 6.03 4.13 23.62
C SER A 272 5.84 5.63 23.85
N THR A 273 6.52 6.48 23.09
CA THR A 273 6.13 7.89 22.95
C THR A 273 5.07 7.98 21.85
N HIS A 274 3.79 8.03 22.23
CA HIS A 274 2.73 8.36 21.29
C HIS A 274 2.85 9.85 20.92
N VAL A 275 3.72 10.18 19.97
CA VAL A 275 3.77 11.52 19.37
C VAL A 275 2.60 11.64 18.40
N VAL A 276 1.81 12.70 18.54
CA VAL A 276 0.68 12.98 17.65
C VAL A 276 1.17 13.04 16.20
N GLY A 277 0.72 12.11 15.35
CA GLY A 277 1.11 12.03 13.93
C GLY A 277 1.96 10.83 13.54
N THR A 278 2.39 9.96 14.47
CA THR A 278 3.16 8.74 14.15
C THR A 278 2.35 7.47 14.43
N LYS A 279 1.28 7.25 13.64
CA LYS A 279 0.53 5.98 13.70
C LYS A 279 1.47 4.85 13.29
N ASP A 280 1.60 3.82 14.13
CA ASP A 280 2.40 2.60 13.91
C ASP A 280 3.93 2.73 13.97
N ARG A 281 4.48 3.77 14.64
CA ARG A 281 5.93 3.85 14.91
C ARG A 281 6.22 3.73 16.41
N THR A 282 7.24 2.95 16.76
CA THR A 282 7.64 2.66 18.14
C THR A 282 9.15 2.88 18.28
N ALA A 283 9.58 3.45 19.40
CA ALA A 283 10.97 3.47 19.84
C ALA A 283 11.21 2.25 20.75
N VAL A 284 12.40 1.67 20.72
CA VAL A 284 12.69 0.45 21.48
C VAL A 284 13.46 0.81 22.75
N VAL A 285 12.94 0.37 23.90
CA VAL A 285 13.68 0.36 25.18
C VAL A 285 13.61 -1.07 25.68
N ALA A 286 14.77 -1.70 25.86
CA ALA A 286 14.82 -3.13 26.21
C ALA A 286 15.97 -3.43 27.16
N LEU A 287 15.70 -4.21 28.20
CA LEU A 287 16.74 -4.76 29.06
C LEU A 287 17.33 -6.01 28.40
N LEU A 288 18.62 -5.95 28.04
CA LEU A 288 19.30 -7.04 27.34
C LEU A 288 19.37 -8.31 28.19
N PRO A 289 19.36 -9.51 27.57
CA PRO A 289 19.40 -10.77 28.31
C PRO A 289 20.56 -10.84 29.31
N SER A 290 20.41 -11.57 30.42
CA SER A 290 21.43 -11.69 31.46
C SER A 290 22.77 -12.30 30.99
N LYS A 291 22.76 -12.94 29.82
CA LYS A 291 23.94 -13.47 29.12
C LYS A 291 24.69 -12.41 28.29
N VAL A 292 24.28 -11.15 28.38
CA VAL A 292 24.97 -9.99 27.80
C VAL A 292 25.31 -9.11 29.00
N ASN A 293 26.36 -9.50 29.70
CA ASN A 293 26.78 -8.89 30.97
C ASN A 293 28.24 -8.42 30.94
N GLU A 294 28.96 -8.71 29.85
CA GLU A 294 30.30 -8.18 29.60
C GLU A 294 30.33 -7.23 28.41
N GLN A 295 31.26 -6.28 28.42
CA GLN A 295 31.39 -5.24 27.39
C GLN A 295 31.58 -5.83 25.97
N ASN A 296 32.37 -6.90 25.84
CA ASN A 296 32.61 -7.57 24.55
C ASN A 296 31.33 -8.19 23.96
N GLU A 297 30.46 -8.73 24.80
CA GLU A 297 29.18 -9.31 24.38
C GLU A 297 28.18 -8.22 24.00
N LEU A 298 28.21 -7.10 24.73
CA LEU A 298 27.44 -5.91 24.40
C LEU A 298 27.82 -5.40 23.00
N GLU A 299 29.11 -5.19 22.72
CA GLU A 299 29.59 -4.72 21.42
C GLU A 299 29.18 -5.65 20.27
N ARG A 300 29.31 -6.96 20.45
CA ARG A 300 28.83 -7.95 19.46
C ARG A 300 27.32 -7.87 19.25
N THR A 301 26.55 -7.70 20.32
CA THR A 301 25.09 -7.56 20.26
C THR A 301 24.69 -6.28 19.52
N LEU A 302 25.39 -5.16 19.77
CA LEU A 302 25.13 -3.90 19.09
C LEU A 302 25.54 -3.95 17.61
N ALA A 303 26.66 -4.58 17.27
CA ALA A 303 27.13 -4.73 15.89
C ALA A 303 26.22 -5.63 15.04
N ALA A 304 25.45 -6.52 15.66
CA ALA A 304 24.46 -7.34 14.97
C ALA A 304 23.15 -6.58 14.67
N LEU A 305 22.97 -5.38 15.22
CA LEU A 305 21.81 -4.55 14.92
C LEU A 305 21.94 -3.93 13.53
N PRO A 306 20.83 -3.78 12.79
CA PRO A 306 20.87 -3.16 11.48
C PRO A 306 21.17 -1.66 11.60
N ASP A 307 21.91 -1.10 10.64
CA ASP A 307 22.34 0.31 10.64
C ASP A 307 21.17 1.31 10.77
N ASP A 308 19.98 0.92 10.30
CA ASP A 308 18.79 1.76 10.38
C ASP A 308 18.22 1.87 11.81
N ALA A 309 18.69 1.07 12.76
CA ALA A 309 18.37 1.18 14.18
C ALA A 309 19.17 2.29 14.88
N ALA A 310 20.28 2.78 14.31
CA ALA A 310 21.04 3.87 14.91
C ALA A 310 20.24 5.19 14.97
N PRO A 311 20.51 6.07 15.97
CA PRO A 311 21.53 5.93 17.02
C PRO A 311 21.10 4.97 18.14
N LEU A 312 22.08 4.43 18.87
CA LEU A 312 21.88 3.49 19.98
C LEU A 312 22.47 4.10 21.26
N ALA A 313 21.80 3.91 22.39
CA ALA A 313 22.33 4.26 23.71
C ALA A 313 22.22 3.05 24.63
N THR A 314 23.23 2.85 25.49
CA THR A 314 23.25 1.75 26.45
C THR A 314 23.54 2.27 27.84
N PHE A 315 22.90 1.68 28.85
CA PHE A 315 23.06 2.04 30.26
C PHE A 315 23.24 0.77 31.07
N GLU A 316 24.20 0.74 31.99
CA GLU A 316 24.34 -0.37 32.92
C GLU A 316 23.29 -0.25 34.04
N VAL A 317 22.57 -1.35 34.30
CA VAL A 317 21.52 -1.46 35.31
C VAL A 317 21.64 -2.84 35.97
N ASP A 318 22.02 -2.88 37.25
CA ASP A 318 22.15 -4.10 38.07
C ASP A 318 22.94 -5.24 37.39
N GLY A 319 24.12 -4.93 36.83
CA GLY A 319 24.97 -5.91 36.15
C GLY A 319 24.41 -6.42 34.81
N ARG A 320 23.47 -5.69 34.23
CA ARG A 320 22.90 -5.90 32.88
C ARG A 320 22.93 -4.58 32.10
N TYR A 321 22.69 -4.67 30.80
CA TYR A 321 22.59 -3.48 29.95
C TYR A 321 21.15 -3.20 29.51
N LEU A 322 20.72 -1.96 29.69
CA LEU A 322 19.51 -1.39 29.08
C LEU A 322 19.89 -0.77 27.73
N LEU A 323 19.29 -1.26 26.65
CA LEU A 323 19.39 -0.68 25.32
C LEU A 323 18.25 0.29 25.07
N VAL A 324 18.58 1.48 24.57
CA VAL A 324 17.63 2.50 24.11
C VAL A 324 17.91 2.80 22.64
N VAL A 325 16.88 2.60 21.81
CA VAL A 325 16.84 2.96 20.40
C VAL A 325 15.88 4.15 20.23
N PRO A 326 16.36 5.39 20.31
CA PRO A 326 15.51 6.59 20.27
C PRO A 326 14.83 6.81 18.92
N ARG A 327 15.36 6.22 17.84
CA ARG A 327 14.71 6.30 16.53
C ARG A 327 13.40 5.52 16.58
N ALA A 328 12.28 6.18 16.27
CA ALA A 328 11.00 5.49 16.12
C ALA A 328 10.92 4.82 14.73
N PHE A 329 10.48 3.57 14.62
CA PHE A 329 10.34 2.86 13.35
C PHE A 329 9.08 1.97 13.35
N PRO A 330 8.61 1.49 12.18
CA PRO A 330 7.37 0.73 12.10
C PRO A 330 7.34 -0.45 13.07
N ARG A 331 6.19 -0.72 13.71
CA ARG A 331 6.09 -1.77 14.75
C ARG A 331 6.54 -3.14 14.27
N SER A 332 6.23 -3.52 13.03
CA SER A 332 6.69 -4.78 12.44
C SER A 332 8.22 -4.87 12.33
N ARG A 333 8.89 -3.75 12.08
CA ARG A 333 10.34 -3.65 12.05
C ARG A 333 10.92 -3.70 13.48
N ALA A 334 10.26 -3.08 14.46
CA ALA A 334 10.60 -3.20 15.89
C ALA A 334 10.58 -4.65 16.36
N ILE A 335 9.53 -5.39 16.00
CA ILE A 335 9.42 -6.82 16.31
C ILE A 335 10.57 -7.62 15.66
N ALA A 336 10.86 -7.39 14.38
CA ALA A 336 11.94 -8.10 13.70
C ALA A 336 13.33 -7.83 14.32
N VAL A 337 13.59 -6.58 14.74
CA VAL A 337 14.84 -6.23 15.44
C VAL A 337 14.94 -6.93 16.79
N LEU A 338 13.87 -6.92 17.59
CA LEU A 338 13.83 -7.57 18.90
C LEU A 338 13.95 -9.10 18.80
N GLU A 339 13.29 -9.72 17.83
CA GLU A 339 13.40 -11.16 17.58
C GLU A 339 14.84 -11.56 17.23
N GLY A 340 15.55 -10.74 16.43
CA GLY A 340 16.97 -10.93 16.11
C GLY A 340 17.89 -10.89 17.33
N MET A 341 17.50 -10.15 18.37
CA MET A 341 18.23 -10.06 19.65
C MET A 341 17.87 -11.20 20.63
N GLY A 342 16.95 -12.09 20.26
CA GLY A 342 16.45 -13.14 21.15
C GLY A 342 15.53 -12.62 22.27
N LEU A 343 15.02 -11.40 22.12
CA LEU A 343 14.01 -10.80 22.99
C LEU A 343 12.62 -11.11 22.40
N LYS A 344 11.74 -11.76 23.18
CA LYS A 344 10.39 -12.16 22.76
C LYS A 344 9.32 -11.40 23.53
#